data_AF-A0A661E0D9-F1
#
_entry.id   AF-A0A661E0D9-F1
#
_cell.length_a   1.000
_cell.length_b   1.000
_cell.length_c   1.000
_cell.angle_alpha   90.00
_cell.angle_beta   90.00
_cell.angle_gamma   90.00
#
_symmetry.space_group_name_H-M   'P 1'
#
loop_
_entity.id
_entity.type
_entity.pdbx_description
1 polymer ?
#
loop_
_entity_poly.entity_id
_entity_poly.type
_entity_poly.pdbx_seq_one_letter_code
_entity_poly.pdbx_strand_id
1 'polypeptide(L)'
;MNTSACTALLKQEVKGLTSYLVSADYKNAQAAASRDTGWALPVTDSFQIQWYLNRSKRWLIYYLWTESAAKFQVEQIHLEHKFKHYGSVLEQMDQAFVDIQDARPDMFAGVDSFHLFGTKVDAGFSYGSLTGRDETYLEANKVDFGPNENT
;
A
#
# COMPACT_ATOMS: atom_id res chain seq x y z
N MET A 1 8.20 -6.96 17.56
CA MET A 1 8.69 -5.60 17.20
C MET A 1 7.69 -4.57 17.70
N ASN A 2 8.14 -3.60 18.49
CA ASN A 2 7.33 -2.46 18.95
C ASN A 2 7.63 -1.20 18.11
N THR A 3 6.91 -0.11 18.35
CA THR A 3 7.02 1.17 17.59
C THR A 3 8.41 1.78 17.61
N SER A 4 9.11 1.74 18.75
CA SER A 4 10.47 2.30 18.86
C SER A 4 11.47 1.46 18.09
N ALA A 5 11.41 0.13 18.21
CA ALA A 5 12.24 -0.80 17.45
C ALA A 5 11.98 -0.68 15.94
N CYS A 6 10.72 -0.58 15.52
CA CYS A 6 10.34 -0.36 14.12
C CYS A 6 10.97 0.93 13.58
N THR A 7 10.86 2.04 14.32
CA THR A 7 11.46 3.32 13.91
C THR A 7 12.98 3.24 13.80
N ALA A 8 13.65 2.54 14.73
CA ALA A 8 15.09 2.36 14.71
C ALA A 8 15.55 1.56 13.47
N LEU A 9 14.85 0.45 13.18
CA LEU A 9 15.12 -0.37 12.00
C LEU A 9 14.87 0.39 10.70
N LEU A 10 13.76 1.13 10.61
CA LEU A 10 13.50 1.98 9.45
C LEU A 10 14.64 2.97 9.23
N LYS A 11 15.07 3.71 10.25
CA LYS A 11 16.22 4.64 10.14
C LYS A 11 17.50 3.95 9.67
N GLN A 12 17.76 2.73 10.15
CA GLN A 12 18.92 1.94 9.73
C GLN A 12 18.83 1.47 8.27
N GLU A 13 17.63 1.17 7.78
CA GLU A 13 17.40 0.66 6.41
C GLU A 13 17.34 1.79 5.37
N VAL A 14 16.67 2.92 5.67
CA VAL A 14 16.59 4.05 4.73
C VAL A 14 17.83 4.97 4.73
N LYS A 15 18.79 4.75 5.63
CA LYS A 15 20.13 5.40 5.70
C LYS A 15 20.14 6.86 5.20
N GLY A 16 20.54 7.07 3.93
CA GLY A 16 20.75 8.40 3.34
C GLY A 16 19.47 9.24 3.15
N LEU A 17 18.29 8.64 3.25
CA LEU A 17 17.01 9.35 3.18
C LEU A 17 16.60 9.96 4.52
N THR A 18 17.26 9.58 5.62
CA THR A 18 16.92 10.06 6.97
C THR A 18 17.07 11.58 7.12
N SER A 19 17.93 12.23 6.34
CA SER A 19 18.10 13.69 6.34
C SER A 19 16.89 14.45 5.79
N TYR A 20 16.07 13.79 4.98
CA TYR A 20 14.85 14.35 4.37
C TYR A 20 13.59 13.99 5.17
N LEU A 21 13.72 13.19 6.23
CA LEU A 21 12.59 12.63 6.96
C LEU A 21 12.61 13.07 8.43
N VAL A 22 11.49 13.60 8.91
CA VAL A 22 11.30 13.97 10.31
C VAL A 22 10.63 12.85 11.10
N SER A 23 10.68 12.92 12.43
CA SER A 23 10.07 11.90 13.32
C SER A 23 8.58 11.67 13.06
N ALA A 24 7.85 12.68 12.57
CA ALA A 24 6.44 12.54 12.20
C ALA A 24 6.24 11.60 11.01
N ASP A 25 7.15 11.61 10.02
CA ASP A 25 7.05 10.78 8.81
C ASP A 25 7.12 9.30 9.16
N TYR A 26 8.01 8.92 10.08
CA TYR A 26 8.11 7.52 10.55
C TYR A 26 6.84 7.05 11.27
N LYS A 27 6.19 7.94 12.04
CA LYS A 27 4.92 7.61 12.72
C LYS A 27 3.78 7.48 11.72
N ASN A 28 3.70 8.41 10.77
CA ASN A 28 2.69 8.39 9.71
C ASN A 28 2.84 7.16 8.81
N ALA A 29 4.07 6.81 8.45
CA ALA A 29 4.38 5.62 7.67
C ALA A 29 3.99 4.33 8.39
N GLN A 30 4.25 4.22 9.70
CA GLN A 30 3.81 3.08 10.51
C GLN A 30 2.28 3.00 10.60
N ALA A 31 1.60 4.12 10.83
CA ALA A 31 0.14 4.16 10.84
C ALA A 31 -0.45 3.75 9.48
N ALA A 32 0.18 4.18 8.39
CA ALA A 32 -0.24 3.82 7.04
C ALA A 32 0.05 2.35 6.72
N ALA A 33 1.21 1.83 7.10
CA ALA A 33 1.52 0.40 6.99
C ALA A 33 0.55 -0.47 7.80
N SER A 34 0.12 -0.01 8.98
CA SER A 34 -0.91 -0.68 9.77
C SER A 34 -2.25 -0.73 9.05
N ARG A 35 -2.62 0.32 8.32
CA ARG A 35 -3.82 0.31 7.46
C ARG A 35 -3.65 -0.54 6.20
N ASP A 36 -2.46 -0.63 5.62
CA ASP A 36 -2.27 -1.46 4.43
C ASP A 36 -2.27 -2.96 4.77
N THR A 37 -1.70 -3.31 5.93
CA THR A 37 -1.52 -4.71 6.33
C THR A 37 -2.60 -5.22 7.26
N GLY A 38 -3.40 -4.34 7.87
CA GLY A 38 -4.30 -4.66 8.98
C GLY A 38 -3.61 -5.06 10.29
N TRP A 39 -2.28 -5.05 10.34
CA TRP A 39 -1.54 -5.41 11.56
C TRP A 39 -1.26 -4.19 12.41
N ALA A 40 -1.50 -4.31 13.71
CA ALA A 40 -1.11 -3.30 14.69
C ALA A 40 0.21 -3.71 15.37
N LEU A 41 1.07 -2.73 15.65
CA LEU A 41 2.22 -2.97 16.52
C LEU A 41 1.71 -3.20 17.96
N PRO A 42 2.32 -4.12 18.73
CA PRO A 42 3.51 -4.90 18.38
C PRO A 42 3.21 -6.16 17.56
N VAL A 43 3.98 -6.40 16.50
CA VAL A 43 3.96 -7.65 15.71
C VAL A 43 5.10 -8.57 16.14
N THR A 44 4.82 -9.85 16.38
CA THR A 44 5.81 -10.83 16.85
C THR A 44 6.28 -11.78 15.75
N ASP A 45 5.41 -12.06 14.78
CA ASP A 45 5.70 -12.95 13.67
C ASP A 45 6.72 -12.35 12.69
N SER A 46 7.66 -13.16 12.22
CA SER A 46 8.76 -12.68 11.37
C SER A 46 8.29 -12.21 10.00
N PHE A 47 7.29 -12.87 9.42
CA PHE A 47 6.70 -12.49 8.15
C PHE A 47 5.95 -11.16 8.29
N GLN A 48 5.14 -11.02 9.34
CA GLN A 48 4.45 -9.76 9.64
C GLN A 48 5.43 -8.62 9.85
N ILE A 49 6.51 -8.85 10.60
CA ILE A 49 7.56 -7.85 10.82
C ILE A 49 8.18 -7.39 9.49
N GLN A 50 8.58 -8.34 8.63
CA GLN A 50 9.19 -8.04 7.33
C GLN A 50 8.26 -7.19 6.45
N TRP A 51 7.00 -7.62 6.31
CA TRP A 51 6.06 -6.95 5.42
C TRP A 51 5.56 -5.62 5.98
N TYR A 52 5.42 -5.51 7.31
CA TYR A 52 5.13 -4.24 7.96
C TYR A 52 6.25 -3.22 7.73
N LEU A 53 7.53 -3.65 7.82
CA LEU A 53 8.68 -2.78 7.49
C LEU A 53 8.68 -2.39 6.00
N ASN A 54 8.39 -3.32 5.11
CA ASN A 54 8.31 -3.03 3.67
C ASN A 54 7.20 -2.03 3.34
N ARG A 55 6.00 -2.19 3.89
CA ARG A 55 4.92 -1.21 3.74
C ARG A 55 5.26 0.14 4.35
N SER A 56 5.91 0.15 5.52
CA SER A 56 6.38 1.40 6.13
C SER A 56 7.40 2.12 5.25
N LYS A 57 8.37 1.40 4.66
CA LYS A 57 9.34 1.97 3.70
C LYS A 57 8.68 2.54 2.45
N ARG A 58 7.67 1.83 1.92
CA ARG A 58 6.87 2.30 0.77
C ARG A 58 6.28 3.67 1.07
N TRP A 59 5.67 3.85 2.24
CA TRP A 59 5.11 5.14 2.64
C TRP A 59 6.16 6.25 2.83
N LEU A 60 7.33 5.93 3.37
CA LEU A 60 8.43 6.90 3.47
C LEU A 60 8.92 7.36 2.07
N ILE A 61 9.05 6.44 1.12
CA ILE A 61 9.41 6.77 -0.26
C ILE A 61 8.31 7.60 -0.93
N TYR A 62 7.04 7.29 -0.65
CA TYR A 62 5.91 8.07 -1.15
C TYR A 62 5.96 9.52 -0.64
N TYR A 63 6.28 9.74 0.63
CA TYR A 63 6.41 11.11 1.16
C TYR A 63 7.51 11.89 0.43
N LEU A 64 8.67 11.28 0.21
CA LEU A 64 9.77 11.88 -0.56
C LEU A 64 9.39 12.15 -2.02
N TRP A 65 8.61 11.24 -2.62
CA TRP A 65 8.13 11.40 -3.98
C TRP A 65 7.18 12.59 -4.10
N THR A 66 6.22 12.74 -3.17
CA THR A 66 5.29 13.88 -3.15
C THR A 66 6.01 15.21 -2.89
N GLU A 67 7.01 15.23 -2.01
CA GLU A 67 7.84 16.41 -1.77
C GLU A 67 8.65 16.77 -3.02
N SER A 68 9.22 15.78 -3.68
CA SER A 68 9.95 15.96 -4.94
C SER A 68 9.04 16.47 -6.06
N ALA A 69 7.78 16.03 -6.10
CA ALA A 69 6.77 16.52 -7.04
C ALA A 69 6.53 18.03 -6.90
N ALA A 70 6.41 18.50 -5.66
CA ALA A 70 6.22 19.92 -5.36
C ALA A 70 7.42 20.76 -5.81
N LYS A 71 8.64 20.26 -5.61
CA LYS A 71 9.89 20.92 -6.06
C LYS A 71 10.10 20.83 -7.57
N PHE A 72 9.62 19.77 -8.21
CA PHE A 72 9.73 19.58 -9.66
C PHE A 72 9.00 20.67 -10.46
N GLN A 73 7.86 21.16 -9.95
CA GLN A 73 7.15 22.29 -10.56
C GLN A 73 7.97 23.59 -10.59
N VAL A 74 9.03 23.69 -9.77
CA VAL A 74 9.83 24.91 -9.58
C VAL A 74 11.19 24.87 -10.29
N GLU A 75 11.87 23.72 -10.39
CA GLU A 75 13.30 23.65 -10.82
C GLU A 75 13.61 22.76 -12.07
N GLN A 76 12.56 22.29 -12.74
CA GLN A 76 12.39 21.74 -14.11
C GLN A 76 13.43 20.91 -14.94
N ILE A 77 14.69 20.59 -14.58
CA ILE A 77 15.52 19.75 -15.51
C ILE A 77 16.18 18.50 -14.89
N HIS A 78 16.58 18.52 -13.61
CA HIS A 78 17.30 17.37 -13.02
C HIS A 78 16.51 16.53 -12.00
N LEU A 79 15.29 16.96 -11.65
CA LEU A 79 14.43 16.28 -10.68
C LEU A 79 13.53 15.20 -11.32
N GLU A 80 13.35 15.22 -12.64
CA GLU A 80 12.45 14.29 -13.35
C GLU A 80 12.89 12.82 -13.20
N HIS A 81 14.18 12.55 -13.35
CA HIS A 81 14.73 11.20 -13.22
C HIS A 81 14.55 10.64 -11.81
N LYS A 82 14.75 11.46 -10.77
CA LYS A 82 14.53 11.06 -9.38
C LYS A 82 13.06 10.80 -9.10
N PHE A 83 12.19 11.68 -9.59
CA PHE A 83 10.75 11.53 -9.48
C PHE A 83 10.24 10.24 -10.15
N LYS A 84 10.65 9.97 -11.39
CA LYS A 84 10.32 8.72 -12.10
C LYS A 84 10.88 7.49 -11.39
N HIS A 85 12.09 7.57 -10.87
CA HIS A 85 12.72 6.46 -10.14
C HIS A 85 11.93 6.10 -8.89
N TYR A 86 11.54 7.07 -8.06
CA TYR A 86 10.70 6.81 -6.89
C TYR A 86 9.36 6.20 -7.27
N GLY A 87 8.71 6.68 -8.33
CA GLY A 87 7.47 6.09 -8.85
C GLY A 87 7.65 4.60 -9.18
N SER A 88 8.68 4.25 -9.95
CA SER A 88 8.96 2.86 -10.32
C SER A 88 9.28 1.97 -9.12
N VAL A 89 9.97 2.49 -8.10
CA VAL A 89 10.24 1.74 -6.87
C VAL A 89 8.93 1.48 -6.10
N LEU A 90 8.04 2.48 -6.01
CA LEU A 90 6.74 2.31 -5.36
C LEU A 90 5.89 1.25 -6.06
N GLU A 91 5.83 1.28 -7.39
CA GLU A 91 5.12 0.28 -8.20
C GLU A 91 5.64 -1.14 -7.94
N GLN A 92 6.96 -1.32 -7.91
CA GLN A 92 7.57 -2.63 -7.60
C GLN A 92 7.24 -3.11 -6.18
N MET A 93 7.22 -2.20 -5.20
CA MET A 93 6.87 -2.53 -3.81
C MET A 93 5.39 -2.87 -3.65
N ASP A 94 4.51 -2.20 -4.39
CA ASP A 94 3.08 -2.46 -4.40
C ASP A 94 2.79 -3.81 -5.11
N GLN A 95 3.43 -4.09 -6.24
CA GLN A 95 3.31 -5.39 -6.93
C GLN A 95 3.81 -6.54 -6.05
N ALA A 96 4.98 -6.41 -5.43
CA ALA A 96 5.50 -7.44 -4.54
C ALA A 96 4.56 -7.72 -3.35
N PHE A 97 3.81 -6.70 -2.90
CA PHE A 97 2.82 -6.89 -1.84
C PHE A 97 1.59 -7.65 -2.32
N VAL A 98 1.10 -7.36 -3.53
CA VAL A 98 0.02 -8.15 -4.16
C VAL A 98 0.46 -9.59 -4.35
N ASP A 99 1.66 -9.81 -4.90
CA ASP A 99 2.19 -11.16 -5.15
C ASP A 99 2.26 -12.01 -3.88
N ILE A 100 2.60 -11.40 -2.72
CA ILE A 100 2.65 -12.14 -1.46
C ILE A 100 1.27 -12.39 -0.86
N GLN A 101 0.32 -11.48 -1.06
CA GLN A 101 -1.07 -11.69 -0.64
C GLN A 101 -1.68 -12.88 -1.40
N ASP A 102 -1.39 -12.99 -2.70
CA ASP A 102 -1.83 -14.10 -3.53
C ASP A 102 -1.09 -15.41 -3.20
N ALA A 103 0.22 -15.35 -2.92
CA ALA A 103 1.02 -16.54 -2.62
C ALA A 103 0.78 -17.10 -1.22
N ARG A 104 0.45 -16.25 -0.24
CA ARG A 104 0.29 -16.61 1.18
C ARG A 104 -0.95 -15.98 1.80
N PRO A 105 -2.16 -16.28 1.28
CA PRO A 105 -3.41 -15.72 1.81
C PRO A 105 -3.67 -16.14 3.26
N ASP A 106 -3.13 -17.29 3.68
CA ASP A 106 -3.20 -17.81 5.05
C ASP A 106 -2.62 -16.83 6.08
N MET A 107 -1.54 -16.13 5.72
CA MET A 107 -0.86 -15.17 6.60
C MET A 107 -1.64 -13.86 6.78
N PHE A 108 -2.64 -13.63 5.93
CA PHE A 108 -3.53 -12.46 5.97
C PHE A 108 -4.96 -12.82 6.34
N ALA A 109 -5.28 -14.07 6.66
CA ALA A 109 -6.66 -14.52 6.92
C ALA A 109 -7.34 -13.84 8.13
N GLY A 110 -6.58 -13.25 9.05
CA GLY A 110 -7.09 -12.47 10.19
C GLY A 110 -7.12 -10.95 9.96
N VAL A 111 -6.80 -10.52 8.74
CA VAL A 111 -6.85 -9.12 8.31
C VAL A 111 -8.18 -8.90 7.62
N ASP A 112 -8.93 -7.87 8.04
CA ASP A 112 -10.21 -7.57 7.41
C ASP A 112 -10.05 -7.41 5.88
N SER A 113 -10.99 -7.96 5.12
CA SER A 113 -10.93 -8.01 3.66
C SER A 113 -10.79 -6.63 3.01
N PHE A 114 -11.25 -5.56 3.67
CA PHE A 114 -11.08 -4.18 3.19
C PHE A 114 -9.62 -3.68 3.21
N HIS A 115 -8.75 -4.32 4.00
CA HIS A 115 -7.31 -4.05 4.04
C HIS A 115 -6.55 -4.90 3.01
N LEU A 116 -7.05 -6.10 2.69
CA LEU A 116 -6.47 -7.01 1.69
C LEU A 116 -6.71 -6.52 0.25
N PHE A 117 -7.92 -6.05 -0.01
CA PHE A 117 -8.30 -5.45 -1.28
C PHE A 117 -8.26 -3.95 -1.08
N GLY A 118 -7.08 -3.34 -1.28
CA GLY A 118 -6.93 -1.89 -1.32
C GLY A 118 -8.09 -1.30 -2.10
N THR A 119 -8.89 -0.47 -1.43
CA THR A 119 -10.29 -0.16 -1.75
C THR A 119 -10.57 -0.28 -3.24
N LYS A 120 -10.97 -1.47 -3.70
CA LYS A 120 -11.52 -1.61 -5.03
C LYS A 120 -12.92 -1.04 -4.92
N VAL A 121 -13.00 0.28 -5.03
CA VAL A 121 -14.22 0.90 -5.51
C VAL A 121 -14.29 0.50 -6.99
N ASP A 122 -14.63 -0.77 -7.24
CA ASP A 122 -15.49 -1.05 -8.39
C ASP A 122 -16.77 -0.31 -8.03
N ALA A 123 -16.78 0.97 -8.37
CA ALA A 123 -18.03 1.68 -8.53
C ALA A 123 -18.74 0.82 -9.57
N GLY A 124 -19.68 -0.02 -9.10
CA GLY A 124 -20.25 -1.12 -9.83
C GLY A 124 -20.91 -0.60 -11.09
N PHE A 125 -20.11 -0.36 -12.11
CA PHE A 125 -20.47 0.28 -13.35
C PHE A 125 -19.87 -0.61 -14.42
N SER A 126 -20.67 -1.56 -14.86
CA SER A 126 -20.35 -2.36 -16.03
C SER A 126 -20.93 -1.66 -17.24
N TYR A 127 -20.11 -1.37 -18.24
CA TYR A 127 -20.56 -0.84 -19.52
C TYR A 127 -20.32 -1.88 -20.59
N GLY A 128 -21.34 -2.13 -21.42
CA GLY A 128 -21.21 -3.03 -22.56
C GLY A 128 -20.10 -2.55 -23.51
N SER A 129 -19.10 -3.40 -23.76
CA SER A 129 -17.86 -3.05 -24.47
C SER A 129 -18.06 -2.52 -25.90
N LEU A 130 -19.22 -2.80 -26.51
CA LEU A 130 -19.56 -2.36 -27.86
C LEU A 130 -20.52 -1.16 -27.91
N THR A 131 -21.32 -0.94 -26.86
CA THR A 131 -22.44 0.02 -26.91
C THR A 131 -22.33 1.15 -25.89
N GLY A 132 -21.45 1.01 -24.89
CA GLY A 132 -21.37 1.94 -23.76
C GLY A 132 -22.65 1.98 -22.92
N ARG A 133 -23.54 1.00 -23.10
CA ARG A 133 -24.78 0.89 -22.35
C ARG A 133 -24.47 0.44 -20.94
N ASP A 134 -25.12 1.07 -19.97
CA ASP A 134 -25.05 0.68 -18.58
C ASP A 134 -25.66 -0.72 -18.39
N GLU A 135 -24.82 -1.66 -17.97
CA GLU A 135 -25.13 -3.07 -17.70
C GLU A 135 -24.98 -3.41 -16.20
N THR A 136 -24.82 -2.38 -15.36
CA THR A 136 -24.64 -2.47 -13.91
C THR A 136 -25.68 -3.34 -13.21
N TYR A 137 -26.94 -3.23 -13.63
CA TYR A 137 -28.07 -3.87 -12.93
C TYR A 137 -28.53 -5.19 -13.56
N LEU A 138 -27.76 -5.74 -14.51
CA LEU A 138 -28.07 -7.07 -15.05
C LEU A 138 -27.89 -8.13 -13.96
N GLU A 139 -28.80 -9.11 -13.92
CA GLU A 139 -28.75 -10.25 -12.98
C GLU A 139 -27.38 -10.95 -12.96
N ALA A 140 -26.71 -11.04 -14.11
CA ALA A 140 -25.39 -11.65 -14.25
C ALA A 140 -24.25 -10.85 -13.57
N ASN A 141 -24.46 -9.56 -13.29
CA ASN A 141 -23.46 -8.65 -12.71
C ASN A 141 -23.79 -8.28 -11.25
N LYS A 142 -24.84 -8.85 -10.66
CA LYS A 142 -25.13 -8.70 -9.23
C LYS A 142 -24.13 -9.52 -8.43
N VAL A 143 -23.26 -8.85 -7.68
CA VAL A 143 -22.42 -9.49 -6.67
C VAL A 143 -23.29 -9.75 -5.44
N ASP A 144 -23.55 -11.02 -5.15
CA ASP A 144 -24.35 -11.42 -4.00
C ASP A 144 -23.47 -11.41 -2.74
N PHE A 145 -23.64 -10.39 -1.89
CA PHE A 145 -23.01 -10.33 -0.58
C PHE A 145 -23.91 -10.98 0.48
N GLY A 146 -24.18 -12.27 0.31
CA GLY A 146 -24.78 -13.11 1.35
C GLY A 146 -23.68 -13.89 2.09
N PRO A 147 -23.81 -14.17 3.40
CA PRO A 147 -22.99 -15.20 4.02
C PRO A 147 -23.22 -16.51 3.28
N ASN A 148 -22.15 -17.18 2.86
CA ASN A 148 -22.21 -18.47 2.20
C ASN A 148 -22.59 -19.54 3.24
N GLU A 149 -23.86 -19.58 3.63
CA GLU A 149 -24.42 -20.68 4.41
C GLU A 149 -24.65 -21.87 3.47
N ASN A 150 -23.61 -22.67 3.23
CA ASN A 150 -23.71 -24.09 2.87
C ASN A 150 -22.36 -24.77 3.17
N THR A 151 -22.26 -25.39 4.36
CA THR A 151 -22.19 -26.86 4.59
C THR A 151 -20.94 -27.56 4.08
#